data_AF-T1BNS5-F1
#
_entry.id   AF-T1BNS5-F1
#
_cell.length_a   1.000
_cell.length_b   1.000
_cell.length_c   1.000
_cell.angle_alpha   90.00
_cell.angle_beta   90.00
_cell.angle_gamma   90.00
#
_symmetry.space_group_name_H-M   'P 1'
#
loop_
_entity.id
_entity.type
_entity.pdbx_description
1 polymer ?
#
loop_
_entity_poly.entity_id
_entity_poly.type
_entity_poly.pdbx_seq_one_letter_code
_entity_poly.pdbx_strand_id
1 'polypeptide(L)' 'MVSGGFLEVRGTQVSVLARTAEQPGDVDVRRAQQAQERAQQRLENRSAEIDVERARLALQRANVRISGAEKDGTSV' A
#
# COMPACT_ATOMS: atom_id res chain seq x y z
N MET A 1 4.23 7.14 1.05
CA MET A 1 2.91 6.59 1.41
C MET A 1 2.87 6.14 2.85
N VAL A 2 1.68 6.20 3.44
CA VAL A 2 1.43 6.02 4.87
C VAL A 2 0.38 4.93 5.05
N SER A 3 0.56 4.00 6.00
CA SER A 3 -0.41 2.94 6.28
C SER A 3 -0.75 2.84 7.77
N GLY A 4 -2.04 2.96 8.07
CA GLY A 4 -2.61 2.84 9.41
C GLY A 4 -2.18 3.96 10.36
N GLY A 5 -2.64 3.85 11.61
CA GLY A 5 -2.29 4.79 12.69
C GLY A 5 -3.37 5.85 12.94
N PHE A 6 -2.97 7.02 13.41
CA PHE A 6 -3.88 8.14 13.72
C PHE A 6 -3.28 9.49 13.30
N LEU A 7 -4.17 10.45 13.08
CA LEU A 7 -3.84 11.81 12.68
C LEU A 7 -4.39 12.78 13.72
N GLU A 8 -3.53 13.66 14.21
CA GLU A 8 -3.89 14.75 15.12
C GLU A 8 -3.70 16.08 14.39
N VAL A 9 -4.67 16.99 14.56
CA VAL A 9 -4.60 18.36 14.05
C VAL A 9 -4.62 19.34 15.21
N ARG A 10 -3.62 20.22 15.28
CA ARG A 10 -3.51 21.30 16.27
C ARG A 10 -3.24 22.62 15.58
N GLY A 11 -4.29 23.44 15.45
CA GLY A 11 -4.19 24.71 14.72
C GLY A 11 -3.78 24.48 13.27
N THR A 12 -2.59 24.96 12.89
CA THR A 12 -2.00 24.78 11.56
C THR A 12 -1.03 23.59 11.46
N GLN A 13 -0.79 22.86 12.55
CA GLN A 13 0.09 21.69 12.56
C GLN A 13 -0.72 20.40 12.45
N VAL A 14 -0.26 19.50 11.58
CA VAL A 14 -0.80 18.15 11.43
C VAL A 14 0.30 17.15 11.76
N SER A 15 0.00 16.24 12.70
CA SER A 15 0.88 15.15 13.11
C SER A 15 0.25 13.82 12.75
N VAL A 16 0.98 12.97 12.04
CA VAL A 16 0.53 11.63 11.65
C VAL A 16 1.41 10.61 12.33
N LEU A 17 0.82 9.80 13.22
CA LEU A 17 1.48 8.62 13.76
C LEU A 17 1.04 7.42 12.94
N ALA A 18 1.95 6.84 12.18
CA ALA A 18 1.64 5.74 11.29
C ALA A 18 2.41 4.47 11.65
N ARG A 19 1.85 3.31 11.31
CA ARG A 19 2.56 2.03 11.46
C ARG A 19 3.73 1.93 10.50
N THR A 20 3.54 2.43 9.28
CA THR A 20 4.58 2.49 8.24
C THR A 20 4.43 3.79 7.46
N ALA A 21 5.55 4.45 7.19
CA ALA A 21 5.66 5.57 6.28
C ALA A 21 6.91 5.37 5.43
N GLU A 22 6.76 5.32 4.11
CA GLU A 22 7.85 5.17 3.13
C GLU A 22 7.78 6.30 2.11
N GLN A 23 8.91 6.81 1.63
CA GLN A 23 8.91 7.78 0.53
C GLN A 23 8.71 7.05 -0.82
N PRO A 24 8.19 7.73 -1.86
CA PRO A 24 8.04 7.15 -3.18
C PRO A 24 9.32 6.52 -3.75
N GLY A 25 10.47 7.20 -3.63
CA GLY A 25 11.77 6.69 -4.09
C GLY A 25 12.32 5.50 -3.29
N ASP A 26 11.83 5.26 -2.07
CA ASP A 26 12.26 4.14 -1.22
C ASP A 26 11.47 2.85 -1.52
N VAL A 27 10.50 2.92 -2.43
CA VAL A 27 9.64 1.78 -2.73
C VAL A 27 10.40 0.76 -3.57
N ASP A 28 10.56 -0.45 -3.02
CA ASP A 28 10.92 -1.62 -3.81
C ASP A 28 9.74 -2.04 -4.70
N VAL A 29 9.76 -1.55 -5.95
CA VAL A 29 8.72 -1.79 -6.95
C VAL A 29 8.56 -3.28 -7.27
N ARG A 30 9.66 -4.02 -7.36
CA ARG A 30 9.61 -5.47 -7.67
C ARG A 30 8.90 -6.22 -6.55
N ARG A 31 9.20 -5.90 -5.30
CA ARG A 31 8.52 -6.50 -4.14
C ARG A 31 7.04 -6.12 -4.09
N ALA A 32 6.69 -4.89 -4.47
CA ALA A 32 5.30 -4.44 -4.54
C ALA A 32 4.51 -5.18 -5.63
N GLN A 33 5.08 -5.38 -6.81
CA GLN A 33 4.49 -6.15 -7.92
C GLN A 33 4.25 -7.61 -7.53
N GLN A 34 5.24 -8.27 -6.91
CA GLN A 34 5.05 -9.64 -6.41
C GLN A 34 3.95 -9.73 -5.34
N ALA A 35 3.78 -8.69 -4.52
CA ALA A 35 2.70 -8.65 -3.55
C ALA A 35 1.33 -8.47 -4.20
N GLN A 36 1.24 -7.68 -5.26
CA GLN A 36 0.05 -7.51 -6.09
C GLN A 36 -0.36 -8.84 -6.71
N GLU A 37 0.55 -9.54 -7.39
CA GLU A 37 0.30 -10.84 -8.04
C GLU A 37 -0.21 -11.88 -7.04
N ARG A 38 0.44 -12.02 -5.87
CA ARG A 38 -0.01 -12.96 -4.84
C ARG A 38 -1.41 -12.62 -4.31
N ALA A 39 -1.71 -11.34 -4.14
CA ALA A 39 -3.02 -10.91 -3.66
C ALA A 39 -4.10 -11.17 -4.73
N GLN A 40 -3.78 -10.94 -6.00
CA GLN A 40 -4.65 -11.21 -7.14
C GLN A 40 -4.94 -12.71 -7.28
N GLN A 41 -3.92 -13.56 -7.24
CA GLN A 41 -4.07 -15.03 -7.27
C GLN A 41 -4.94 -15.54 -6.11
N ARG A 42 -4.85 -14.93 -4.93
CA ARG A 42 -5.69 -15.29 -3.77
C ARG A 42 -7.16 -14.90 -3.97
N LEU A 43 -7.44 -13.81 -4.69
CA LEU A 43 -8.81 -13.40 -5.01
C LEU A 43 -9.43 -14.26 -6.11
N GLU A 44 -8.61 -14.74 -7.04
CA GLU A 44 -9.02 -15.65 -8.12
C GLU A 44 -9.30 -17.06 -7.59
N ASN A 45 -8.49 -17.54 -6.64
CA ASN A 45 -8.69 -18.81 -5.98
C ASN A 45 -9.80 -18.72 -4.93
N ARG A 46 -11.06 -18.97 -5.31
CA ARG A 46 -12.24 -18.96 -4.41
C ARG A 46 -12.32 -20.16 -3.47
N SER A 47 -11.20 -20.68 -2.95
CA SER A 47 -11.23 -21.72 -1.93
C SER A 47 -11.86 -21.18 -0.64
N ALA A 48 -12.72 -21.99 -0.02
CA ALA A 48 -13.58 -21.60 1.10
C ALA A 48 -12.87 -21.11 2.38
N GLU A 49 -11.53 -21.18 2.44
CA GLU A 49 -10.71 -20.71 3.57
C GLU A 49 -10.04 -19.35 3.36
N ILE A 50 -10.15 -18.74 2.17
CA ILE A 50 -9.45 -17.47 1.91
C ILE A 50 -10.25 -16.30 2.47
N ASP A 51 -9.61 -15.55 3.38
CA ASP A 51 -10.05 -14.23 3.84
C ASP A 51 -9.96 -13.22 2.67
N VAL A 52 -11.06 -13.16 1.89
CA VAL A 52 -11.20 -12.32 0.69
C VAL A 52 -10.93 -10.85 1.01
N GLU A 53 -11.40 -10.37 2.15
CA GLU A 53 -11.19 -8.98 2.58
C GLU A 53 -9.71 -8.71 2.86
N ARG A 54 -9.01 -9.64 3.51
CA ARG A 54 -7.56 -9.53 3.68
C ARG A 54 -6.81 -9.51 2.36
N ALA A 55 -7.20 -10.35 1.39
CA ALA A 55 -6.59 -10.37 0.07
C ALA A 55 -6.84 -9.06 -0.69
N ARG A 56 -8.06 -8.51 -0.64
CA ARG A 56 -8.43 -7.22 -1.23
C ARG A 56 -7.63 -6.07 -0.63
N LEU A 57 -7.52 -6.01 0.70
CA LEU A 57 -6.72 -4.99 1.38
C LEU A 57 -5.23 -5.10 1.05
N ALA A 58 -4.71 -6.32 0.86
CA ALA A 58 -3.33 -6.54 0.42
C ALA A 58 -3.10 -6.03 -1.02
N LEU A 59 -4.05 -6.31 -1.92
CA LEU A 59 -3.99 -5.84 -3.30
C LEU A 59 -4.01 -4.30 -3.36
N GLN A 60 -4.94 -3.67 -2.62
CA GLN A 60 -5.04 -2.22 -2.56
C GLN A 60 -3.73 -1.57 -2.07
N ARG A 61 -3.11 -2.13 -1.03
CA ARG A 61 -1.81 -1.63 -0.54
C ARG A 61 -0.73 -1.76 -1.61
N ALA A 62 -0.62 -2.90 -2.28
CA ALA A 62 0.38 -3.10 -3.33
C ALA A 62 0.22 -2.09 -4.48
N ASN A 63 -1.02 -1.83 -4.91
CA ASN A 63 -1.30 -0.85 -5.96
C ASN A 63 -0.92 0.58 -5.56
N VAL A 64 -1.19 0.99 -4.32
CA VAL A 64 -0.76 2.31 -3.81
C VAL A 64 0.77 2.41 -3.78
N ARG A 65 1.47 1.33 -3.47
CA ARG A 65 2.94 1.26 -3.51
C ARG A 65 3.51 1.46 -4.90
N ILE A 66 2.99 0.73 -5.87
CA ILE A 66 3.41 0.84 -7.27
C ILE A 66 3.12 2.24 -7.81
N SER A 67 1.88 2.73 -7.65
CA SER A 67 1.49 4.05 -8.15
C SER A 67 2.26 5.20 -7.49
N GLY A 68 2.60 5.06 -6.21
CA GLY A 68 3.45 6.02 -5.51
C GLY A 68 4.83 6.13 -6.14
N ALA A 69 5.48 5.00 -6.41
CA ALA A 69 6.81 4.94 -7.02
C ALA A 69 6.83 5.49 -8.47
N GLU A 70 5.79 5.19 -9.26
CA GLU A 70 5.69 5.66 -10.65
C GLU A 70 5.59 7.19 -10.77
N LYS A 71 4.89 7.83 -9.83
CA LYS A 71 4.74 9.29 -9.80
C LYS A 71 6.04 10.02 -9.46
N ASP A 72 6.92 9.39 -8.70
CA ASP A 72 8.26 9.92 -8.40
C ASP A 72 9.13 9.92 -9.66
N GLY A 73 9.11 8.81 -10.42
CA GLY A 73 9.86 8.66 -11.66
C GLY A 73 9.41 9.54 -12.84
N THR A 74 8.23 10.17 -12.73
CA THR A 74 7.68 11.08 -13.76
C THR A 74 7.95 12.56 -13.45
N SER A 75 8.63 12.87 -12.34
CA SER A 75 8.91 14.25 -11.93
C SER A 75 10.19 14.86 -12.55
N VAL A 76 10.57 14.44 -13.77
CA VAL A 76 11.64 15.06 -14.57
C VAL A 76 11.04 15.78 -15.77
#